data_AF-W7C8X0-F1
#
_entry.id   AF-W7C8X0-F1
#
_cell.length_a   1.000
_cell.length_b   1.000
_cell.length_c   1.000
_cell.angle_alpha   90.00
_cell.angle_beta   90.00
_cell.angle_gamma   90.00
#
_symmetry.space_group_name_H-M   'P 1'
#
loop_
_entity.id
_entity.type
_entity.pdbx_description
1 polymer ?
#
loop_
_entity_poly.entity_id
_entity_poly.type
_entity_poly.pdbx_seq_one_letter_code
_entity_poly.pdbx_strand_id
1 'polypeptide(L)'
;MKKAVLACIALLGLALTGCTQPTEPSSEPHIAPKITMNQPLTIYQATDIHYLSNTLTDGKQAFKTYLATGDGKQQNYITEITDAFVDDVKAQKPDVLVLSGDITNNGEKVSHEEMAEKLEDIEKAGVQTFVIPGNHDVLNPYARKFEGDKQLKVEDITPSEFAKIYHNSGYDEAVMRDDSTLSYLAAPSEDVWLLMVDTADYENNKRYGAPETNGYISTETFAWIQECIDLAKKHGAELVTVTHHNLLDHSELLTKGFTIVQNKEAVSLFAKNDLALNLSGHVHIQDIRSETSHDRTIYDVATSSMAMYPQQYGVINYAPNKGLSYKTQRVDVGKYARKINSKDPNLLGFQQYSKAYFGQFSYTKALSDLFLTGKYDPDDVEEMAKTMEQVNFAYFTGDKRFLNGVEKTPGYALWQKADGEFMTQYIDYIVAHKTKNDLTLEIPEN
;
A
#
# COMPACT_ATOMS: atom_id res chain seq x y z
N MET A 1 60.85 1.18 -62.97
CA MET A 1 59.49 0.58 -62.92
C MET A 1 59.37 -0.19 -61.62
N LYS A 2 58.35 0.15 -60.81
CA LYS A 2 57.96 -0.38 -59.48
C LYS A 2 59.11 -0.60 -58.47
N LYS A 3 59.25 0.37 -57.55
CA LYS A 3 60.20 0.41 -56.44
C LYS A 3 59.80 -0.60 -55.34
N ALA A 4 60.73 -1.46 -54.99
CA ALA A 4 60.78 -2.18 -53.72
C ALA A 4 61.47 -1.30 -52.68
N VAL A 5 60.99 -1.28 -51.43
CA VAL A 5 61.83 -1.17 -50.22
C VAL A 5 61.08 -1.83 -49.06
N LEU A 6 61.73 -2.86 -48.50
CA LEU A 6 61.49 -3.51 -47.21
C LEU A 6 61.82 -2.51 -46.08
N ALA A 7 60.99 -2.40 -45.05
CA ALA A 7 61.35 -1.68 -43.83
C ALA A 7 60.99 -2.47 -42.57
N CYS A 8 61.98 -2.56 -41.70
CA CYS A 8 62.04 -3.33 -40.47
C CYS A 8 61.09 -2.83 -39.38
N ILE A 9 60.71 -3.77 -38.53
CA ILE A 9 59.98 -3.61 -37.27
C ILE A 9 60.87 -2.89 -36.25
N ALA A 10 60.33 -1.86 -35.60
CA ALA A 10 60.80 -1.35 -34.31
C ALA A 10 59.59 -1.02 -33.42
N LEU A 11 59.53 -1.70 -32.28
CA LEU A 11 58.58 -1.47 -31.18
C LEU A 11 58.90 -0.14 -30.47
N LEU A 12 57.87 0.65 -30.19
CA LEU A 12 57.86 1.62 -29.09
C LEU A 12 56.51 1.55 -28.39
N GLY A 13 56.54 1.10 -27.13
CA GLY A 13 55.41 1.16 -26.22
C GLY A 13 55.16 2.60 -25.78
N LEU A 14 53.89 3.00 -25.81
CA LEU A 14 53.40 4.21 -25.18
C LEU A 14 52.39 3.79 -24.12
N ALA A 15 52.83 3.85 -22.87
CA ALA A 15 51.97 3.82 -21.70
C ALA A 15 51.16 5.13 -21.67
N LEU A 16 49.84 5.03 -21.87
CA LEU A 16 48.91 6.11 -21.60
C LEU A 16 48.45 5.95 -20.15
N THR A 17 49.14 6.64 -19.25
CA THR A 17 48.65 6.95 -17.91
C THR A 17 47.50 7.95 -18.02
N GLY A 18 46.27 7.44 -18.05
CA GLY A 18 45.09 8.27 -17.79
C GLY A 18 45.03 8.53 -16.29
N CYS A 19 45.45 9.72 -15.87
CA CYS A 19 45.13 10.23 -14.54
C CYS A 19 43.61 10.42 -14.47
N THR A 20 42.90 9.48 -13.86
CA THR A 20 41.57 9.73 -13.32
C THR A 20 41.74 10.74 -12.18
N GLN A 21 41.26 11.96 -12.38
CA GLN A 21 41.02 12.85 -11.25
C GLN A 21 40.04 12.14 -10.30
N PRO A 22 40.25 12.20 -8.98
CA PRO A 22 39.19 11.83 -8.05
C PRO A 22 38.01 12.76 -8.34
N THR A 23 36.88 12.19 -8.72
CA THR A 23 35.60 12.88 -8.61
C THR A 23 35.52 13.47 -7.21
N GLU A 24 35.32 14.78 -7.10
CA GLU A 24 35.05 15.43 -5.81
C GLU A 24 33.96 14.64 -5.08
N PRO A 25 34.01 14.55 -3.73
CA PRO A 25 32.90 13.94 -3.00
C PRO A 25 31.65 14.75 -3.36
N SER A 26 30.62 14.07 -3.90
CA SER A 26 29.33 14.72 -4.10
C SER A 26 28.96 15.38 -2.78
N SER A 27 28.75 16.70 -2.80
CA SER A 27 28.26 17.42 -1.63
C SER A 27 27.06 16.67 -1.06
N GLU A 28 27.12 16.33 0.23
CA GLU A 28 26.02 15.64 0.91
C GLU A 28 24.68 16.32 0.63
N PRO A 29 23.59 15.55 0.48
CA PRO A 29 22.29 16.10 0.19
C PRO A 29 21.85 17.09 1.28
N HIS A 30 21.07 18.09 0.89
CA HIS A 30 20.51 19.02 1.85
C HIS A 30 19.43 18.33 2.68
N ILE A 31 19.64 18.26 3.99
CA ILE A 31 18.72 17.63 4.95
C ILE A 31 18.22 18.72 5.89
N ALA A 32 16.90 18.95 5.91
CA ALA A 32 16.26 19.98 6.71
C ALA A 32 14.95 19.47 7.34
N PRO A 33 15.01 18.59 8.36
CA PRO A 33 13.83 18.02 8.98
C PRO A 33 12.98 19.09 9.67
N LYS A 34 11.66 18.97 9.58
CA LYS A 34 10.72 19.93 10.21
C LYS A 34 10.57 19.69 11.71
N ILE A 35 10.85 18.47 12.18
CA ILE A 35 10.72 18.05 13.58
C ILE A 35 12.12 17.79 14.15
N THR A 36 12.46 18.51 15.21
CA THR A 36 13.77 18.45 15.86
C THR A 36 13.96 17.17 16.66
N MET A 37 15.21 16.82 16.93
CA MET A 37 15.65 15.64 17.68
C MET A 37 14.99 15.52 19.07
N ASN A 38 14.81 14.28 19.50
CA ASN A 38 14.15 13.83 20.72
C ASN A 38 12.72 14.36 20.90
N GLN A 39 11.96 14.51 19.81
CA GLN A 39 10.53 14.82 19.89
C GLN A 39 9.67 13.59 19.56
N PRO A 40 8.53 13.39 20.25
CA PRO A 40 7.56 12.38 19.82
C PRO A 40 7.03 12.72 18.43
N LEU A 41 6.73 11.69 17.65
CA LEU A 41 6.24 11.81 16.28
C LEU A 41 5.03 10.90 16.09
N THR A 42 3.97 11.42 15.48
CA THR A 42 2.78 10.67 15.08
C THR A 42 2.70 10.59 13.56
N ILE A 43 2.75 9.38 13.02
CA ILE A 43 2.59 9.10 11.59
C ILE A 43 1.24 8.41 11.38
N TYR A 44 0.40 8.95 10.51
CA TYR A 44 -0.75 8.22 9.99
C TYR A 44 -0.35 7.54 8.70
N GLN A 45 -0.71 6.26 8.54
CA GLN A 45 -0.53 5.52 7.30
C GLN A 45 -1.88 5.06 6.76
N ALA A 46 -2.19 5.49 5.55
CA ALA A 46 -3.34 5.05 4.78
C ALA A 46 -2.88 4.39 3.48
N THR A 47 -3.70 3.51 2.94
CA THR A 47 -3.37 2.72 1.76
C THR A 47 -4.64 2.31 1.02
N ASP A 48 -4.50 2.04 -0.28
CA ASP A 48 -5.55 1.46 -1.11
C ASP A 48 -6.85 2.27 -0.99
N ILE A 49 -6.71 3.60 -1.11
CA ILE A 49 -7.84 4.53 -1.11
C ILE A 49 -8.67 4.28 -2.36
N HIS A 50 -8.02 3.95 -3.47
CA HIS A 50 -8.66 3.76 -4.76
C HIS A 50 -9.61 4.90 -5.11
N TYR A 51 -9.15 6.14 -4.93
CA TYR A 51 -9.97 7.32 -5.16
C TYR A 51 -10.45 7.38 -6.62
N LEU A 52 -11.75 7.58 -6.79
CA LEU A 52 -12.38 7.85 -8.08
C LEU A 52 -13.09 9.19 -7.98
N SER A 53 -12.68 10.15 -8.82
CA SER A 53 -13.35 11.44 -8.92
C SER A 53 -14.84 11.25 -9.23
N ASN A 54 -15.69 11.97 -8.50
CA ASN A 54 -17.13 12.01 -8.77
C ASN A 54 -17.46 12.58 -10.16
N THR A 55 -16.53 13.28 -10.82
CA THR A 55 -16.70 13.75 -12.20
C THR A 55 -16.59 12.64 -13.24
N LEU A 56 -16.03 11.49 -12.86
CA LEU A 56 -15.82 10.32 -13.73
C LEU A 56 -16.95 9.30 -13.65
N THR A 57 -18.03 9.58 -12.93
CA THR A 57 -19.18 8.68 -12.86
C THR A 57 -20.49 9.44 -12.78
N ASP A 58 -21.49 9.00 -13.56
CA ASP A 58 -22.86 9.49 -13.44
C ASP A 58 -23.76 8.61 -12.53
N GLY A 59 -23.17 7.60 -11.90
CA GLY A 59 -23.86 6.68 -10.98
C GLY A 59 -24.86 5.73 -11.66
N LYS A 60 -24.90 5.65 -13.00
CA LYS A 60 -25.88 4.84 -13.73
C LYS A 60 -25.39 3.41 -13.98
N GLN A 61 -25.92 2.76 -15.00
CA GLN A 61 -25.82 1.32 -15.22
C GLN A 61 -24.38 0.82 -15.30
N ALA A 62 -23.51 1.51 -16.05
CA ALA A 62 -22.10 1.10 -16.18
C ALA A 62 -21.39 1.08 -14.84
N PHE A 63 -21.59 2.11 -14.01
CA PHE A 63 -20.99 2.19 -12.69
C PHE A 63 -21.59 1.16 -11.73
N LYS A 64 -22.92 0.97 -11.75
CA LYS A 64 -23.58 -0.08 -10.94
C LYS A 64 -23.09 -1.47 -11.29
N THR A 65 -22.88 -1.75 -12.58
CA THR A 65 -22.28 -3.01 -13.03
C THR A 65 -20.84 -3.14 -12.52
N TYR A 66 -20.03 -2.08 -12.62
CA TYR A 66 -18.67 -2.05 -12.09
C TYR A 66 -18.62 -2.37 -10.59
N LEU A 67 -19.49 -1.74 -9.79
CA LEU A 67 -19.61 -2.03 -8.35
C LEU A 67 -20.00 -3.49 -8.08
N ALA A 68 -20.98 -4.01 -8.82
CA ALA A 68 -21.50 -5.37 -8.62
C ALA A 68 -20.49 -6.46 -9.01
N THR A 69 -19.56 -6.15 -9.92
CA THR A 69 -18.49 -7.08 -10.35
C THR A 69 -17.14 -6.80 -9.70
N GLY A 70 -17.08 -5.80 -8.81
CA GLY A 70 -15.85 -5.40 -8.12
C GLY A 70 -15.47 -6.34 -6.98
N ASP A 71 -14.39 -6.01 -6.29
CA ASP A 71 -13.77 -6.75 -5.19
C ASP A 71 -14.25 -6.32 -3.80
N GLY A 72 -15.39 -5.61 -3.72
CA GLY A 72 -16.00 -5.17 -2.46
C GLY A 72 -15.61 -3.77 -2.02
N LYS A 73 -14.80 -3.04 -2.80
CA LYS A 73 -14.53 -1.60 -2.62
C LYS A 73 -15.83 -0.79 -2.69
N GLN A 74 -15.98 0.15 -1.78
CA GLN A 74 -17.15 1.03 -1.66
C GLN A 74 -17.01 2.28 -2.54
N GLN A 75 -16.74 2.06 -3.83
CA GLN A 75 -16.53 3.12 -4.82
C GLN A 75 -17.73 4.07 -4.93
N ASN A 76 -18.93 3.62 -4.56
CA ASN A 76 -20.13 4.45 -4.53
C ASN A 76 -20.13 5.54 -3.45
N TYR A 77 -19.22 5.50 -2.47
CA TYR A 77 -19.03 6.54 -1.45
C TYR A 77 -17.55 6.90 -1.27
N ILE A 78 -16.70 6.60 -2.25
CA ILE A 78 -15.25 6.77 -2.03
C ILE A 78 -14.86 8.23 -1.80
N THR A 79 -15.55 9.17 -2.46
CA THR A 79 -15.32 10.60 -2.21
C THR A 79 -15.63 10.98 -0.77
N GLU A 80 -16.75 10.53 -0.21
CA GLU A 80 -17.12 10.83 1.17
C GLU A 80 -16.24 10.11 2.19
N ILE A 81 -15.75 8.91 1.89
CA ILE A 81 -14.77 8.19 2.71
C ILE A 81 -13.46 8.99 2.75
N THR A 82 -12.93 9.38 1.59
CA THR A 82 -11.70 10.15 1.47
C THR A 82 -11.84 11.52 2.13
N ASP A 83 -12.93 12.24 1.90
CA ASP A 83 -13.16 13.56 2.50
C ASP A 83 -13.30 13.49 4.03
N ALA A 84 -13.92 12.42 4.56
CA ALA A 84 -13.98 12.19 5.99
C ALA A 84 -12.60 11.90 6.58
N PHE A 85 -11.76 11.14 5.88
CA PHE A 85 -10.38 10.89 6.29
C PHE A 85 -9.55 12.19 6.28
N VAL A 86 -9.63 12.97 5.21
CA VAL A 86 -8.98 14.30 5.11
C VAL A 86 -9.43 15.21 6.25
N ASP A 87 -10.72 15.21 6.60
CA ASP A 87 -11.24 15.98 7.73
C ASP A 87 -10.65 15.54 9.08
N ASP A 88 -10.57 14.22 9.30
CA ASP A 88 -10.00 13.66 10.53
C ASP A 88 -8.49 13.95 10.62
N VAL A 89 -7.73 13.87 9.53
CA VAL A 89 -6.30 14.23 9.50
C VAL A 89 -6.11 15.71 9.83
N LYS A 90 -6.87 16.61 9.19
CA LYS A 90 -6.78 18.06 9.44
C LYS A 90 -7.20 18.44 10.87
N ALA A 91 -8.12 17.67 11.47
CA ALA A 91 -8.58 17.89 12.84
C ALA A 91 -7.59 17.35 13.89
N GLN A 92 -7.03 16.17 13.67
CA GLN A 92 -6.13 15.52 14.62
C GLN A 92 -4.68 15.98 14.48
N LYS A 93 -4.29 16.47 13.29
CA LYS A 93 -2.96 16.99 12.96
C LYS A 93 -1.85 16.03 13.39
N PRO A 94 -1.81 14.80 12.84
CA PRO A 94 -0.59 14.00 12.96
C PRO A 94 0.58 14.80 12.37
N ASP A 95 1.79 14.50 12.80
CA ASP A 95 2.98 15.17 12.27
C ASP A 95 3.22 14.80 10.80
N VAL A 96 2.87 13.57 10.45
CA VAL A 96 3.07 12.98 9.12
C VAL A 96 1.85 12.18 8.67
N LEU A 97 1.51 12.26 7.39
CA LEU A 97 0.62 11.35 6.67
C LEU A 97 1.38 10.65 5.54
N VAL A 98 1.34 9.32 5.53
CA VAL A 98 1.88 8.45 4.49
C VAL A 98 0.73 7.81 3.70
N LEU A 99 0.78 7.87 2.37
CA LEU A 99 -0.03 7.04 1.47
C LEU A 99 0.84 5.97 0.80
N SER A 100 0.64 4.69 1.16
CA SER A 100 1.46 3.57 0.68
C SER A 100 0.89 2.88 -0.57
N GLY A 101 0.50 3.67 -1.57
CA GLY A 101 0.05 3.19 -2.87
C GLY A 101 -1.45 2.93 -3.00
N ASP A 102 -1.83 2.62 -4.24
CA ASP A 102 -3.21 2.51 -4.74
C ASP A 102 -4.06 3.72 -4.32
N ILE A 103 -3.52 4.89 -4.67
CA ILE A 103 -4.11 6.18 -4.36
C ILE A 103 -5.42 6.36 -5.15
N THR A 104 -5.43 5.91 -6.40
CA THR A 104 -6.56 6.03 -7.34
C THR A 104 -7.18 4.69 -7.71
N ASN A 105 -8.40 4.72 -8.23
CA ASN A 105 -9.14 3.51 -8.61
C ASN A 105 -8.43 2.74 -9.73
N ASN A 106 -8.11 3.40 -10.85
CA ASN A 106 -7.34 2.80 -11.95
C ASN A 106 -6.45 3.83 -12.67
N GLY A 107 -5.80 4.73 -11.93
CA GLY A 107 -4.79 5.64 -12.46
C GLY A 107 -5.37 6.80 -13.26
N GLU A 108 -6.65 7.16 -13.03
CA GLU A 108 -7.28 8.26 -13.75
C GLU A 108 -6.62 9.60 -13.37
N LYS A 109 -6.15 10.36 -14.37
CA LYS A 109 -5.43 11.62 -14.14
C LYS A 109 -6.21 12.62 -13.28
N VAL A 110 -7.52 12.73 -13.52
CA VAL A 110 -8.41 13.61 -12.73
C VAL A 110 -8.48 13.17 -11.27
N SER A 111 -8.53 11.87 -11.00
CA SER A 111 -8.50 11.34 -9.63
C SER A 111 -7.17 11.66 -8.93
N HIS A 112 -6.04 11.57 -9.66
CA HIS A 112 -4.74 11.97 -9.13
C HIS A 112 -4.67 13.46 -8.77
N GLU A 113 -5.10 14.32 -9.69
CA GLU A 113 -5.12 15.77 -9.50
C GLU A 113 -5.99 16.18 -8.30
N GLU A 114 -7.22 15.65 -8.20
CA GLU A 114 -8.11 15.92 -7.05
C GLU A 114 -7.54 15.39 -5.72
N MET A 115 -6.84 14.25 -5.74
CA MET A 115 -6.22 13.72 -4.53
C MET A 115 -5.00 14.56 -4.11
N ALA A 116 -4.21 15.08 -5.06
CA ALA A 116 -3.13 16.02 -4.77
C ALA A 116 -3.65 17.32 -4.14
N GLU A 117 -4.76 17.88 -4.64
CA GLU A 117 -5.41 19.05 -4.02
C GLU A 117 -5.81 18.79 -2.56
N LYS A 118 -6.34 17.59 -2.26
CA LYS A 118 -6.68 17.18 -0.88
C LYS A 118 -5.44 17.07 0.01
N LEU A 119 -4.31 16.58 -0.50
CA LEU A 119 -3.03 16.51 0.23
C LEU A 119 -2.45 17.91 0.48
N GLU A 120 -2.50 18.81 -0.49
CA GLU A 120 -2.10 20.21 -0.28
C GLU A 120 -2.92 20.88 0.84
N ASP A 121 -4.20 20.55 0.94
CA ASP A 121 -5.08 21.04 2.00
C ASP A 121 -4.75 20.47 3.38
N ILE A 122 -4.15 19.28 3.43
CA ILE A 122 -3.60 18.66 4.64
C ILE A 122 -2.27 19.33 5.01
N GLU A 123 -1.40 19.58 4.04
CA GLU A 123 -0.14 20.31 4.20
C GLU A 123 -0.36 21.71 4.77
N LYS A 124 -1.33 22.46 4.21
CA LYS A 124 -1.74 23.79 4.71
C LYS A 124 -2.24 23.75 6.16
N ALA A 125 -2.69 22.59 6.65
CA ALA A 125 -3.11 22.42 8.04
C ALA A 125 -1.95 22.11 9.01
N GLY A 126 -0.73 21.91 8.47
CA GLY A 126 0.52 21.68 9.21
C GLY A 126 0.98 20.23 9.28
N VAL A 127 0.44 19.34 8.44
CA VAL A 127 0.79 17.91 8.40
C VAL A 127 1.70 17.65 7.20
N GLN A 128 2.83 16.98 7.39
CA GLN A 128 3.71 16.61 6.28
C GLN A 128 3.12 15.41 5.52
N THR A 129 3.11 15.44 4.19
CA THR A 129 2.55 14.35 3.37
C THR A 129 3.62 13.63 2.56
N PHE A 130 3.54 12.30 2.48
CA PHE A 130 4.46 11.47 1.69
C PHE A 130 3.68 10.37 0.98
N VAL A 131 3.92 10.20 -0.32
CA VAL A 131 3.20 9.20 -1.13
C VAL A 131 4.14 8.37 -1.98
N ILE A 132 3.74 7.12 -2.25
CA ILE A 132 4.28 6.25 -3.29
C ILE A 132 3.13 5.69 -4.12
N PRO A 133 3.34 5.29 -5.39
CA PRO A 133 2.29 4.66 -6.19
C PRO A 133 2.05 3.20 -5.73
N GLY A 134 0.85 2.70 -6.03
CA GLY A 134 0.57 1.27 -6.09
C GLY A 134 0.40 0.79 -7.53
N ASN A 135 0.00 -0.47 -7.69
CA ASN A 135 -0.09 -1.10 -9.00
C ASN A 135 -1.27 -0.55 -9.85
N HIS A 136 -2.20 0.20 -9.26
CA HIS A 136 -3.31 0.84 -9.97
C HIS A 136 -3.01 2.24 -10.49
N ASP A 137 -1.94 2.90 -10.04
CA ASP A 137 -1.80 4.36 -10.20
C ASP A 137 -1.15 4.80 -11.52
N VAL A 138 -0.13 4.09 -11.98
CA VAL A 138 0.74 4.58 -13.06
C VAL A 138 0.61 3.74 -14.34
N LEU A 139 0.55 4.42 -15.49
CA LEU A 139 0.42 3.83 -16.83
C LEU A 139 -0.74 2.82 -16.97
N ASN A 140 -1.79 2.97 -16.16
CA ASN A 140 -2.87 2.00 -16.07
C ASN A 140 -3.82 2.03 -17.29
N PRO A 141 -3.89 0.95 -18.10
CA PRO A 141 -4.76 0.88 -19.27
C PRO A 141 -6.26 0.79 -18.93
N TYR A 142 -6.59 0.60 -17.64
CA TYR A 142 -7.95 0.50 -17.12
C TYR A 142 -8.54 1.83 -16.63
N ALA A 143 -7.87 2.97 -16.78
CA ALA A 143 -8.45 4.27 -16.47
C ALA A 143 -9.76 4.52 -17.25
N ARG A 144 -10.90 4.62 -16.55
CA ARG A 144 -12.24 4.77 -17.16
C ARG A 144 -13.06 5.85 -16.47
N LYS A 145 -14.00 6.42 -17.23
CA LYS A 145 -15.21 7.06 -16.70
C LYS A 145 -16.46 6.25 -17.05
N PHE A 146 -17.52 6.44 -16.27
CA PHE A 146 -18.78 5.73 -16.37
C PHE A 146 -19.90 6.69 -16.78
N GLU A 147 -20.47 6.48 -17.96
CA GLU A 147 -21.54 7.32 -18.52
C GLU A 147 -22.67 6.44 -19.07
N GLY A 148 -23.86 6.53 -18.47
CA GLY A 148 -25.01 5.74 -18.87
C GLY A 148 -24.76 4.24 -18.70
N ASP A 149 -24.70 3.53 -19.82
CA ASP A 149 -24.44 2.10 -19.93
C ASP A 149 -23.02 1.77 -20.44
N LYS A 150 -22.13 2.77 -20.56
CA LYS A 150 -20.77 2.60 -21.10
C LYS A 150 -19.67 2.95 -20.11
N GLN A 151 -18.55 2.25 -20.26
CA GLN A 151 -17.25 2.65 -19.72
C GLN A 151 -16.43 3.27 -20.84
N LEU A 152 -15.92 4.49 -20.63
CA LEU A 152 -15.16 5.23 -21.62
C LEU A 152 -13.73 5.44 -21.12
N LYS A 153 -12.73 5.22 -21.99
CA LYS A 153 -11.32 5.45 -21.64
C LYS A 153 -11.09 6.92 -21.34
N VAL A 154 -10.35 7.19 -20.27
CA VAL A 154 -9.85 8.52 -19.91
C VAL A 154 -8.33 8.50 -19.84
N GLU A 155 -7.74 9.68 -19.66
CA GLU A 155 -6.28 9.81 -19.50
C GLU A 155 -5.83 9.19 -18.18
N ASP A 156 -4.72 8.46 -18.25
CA ASP A 156 -3.91 8.06 -17.12
C ASP A 156 -2.61 8.87 -17.08
N ILE A 157 -1.73 8.58 -16.14
CA ILE A 157 -0.48 9.34 -15.93
C ILE A 157 0.78 8.50 -16.12
N THR A 158 1.85 9.18 -16.50
CA THR A 158 3.22 8.63 -16.53
C THR A 158 3.89 8.71 -15.15
N PRO A 159 5.00 7.99 -14.91
CA PRO A 159 5.74 8.10 -13.64
C PRO A 159 6.22 9.54 -13.37
N SER A 160 6.71 10.23 -14.39
CA SER A 160 7.12 11.63 -14.26
C SER A 160 5.95 12.56 -13.93
N GLU A 161 4.74 12.28 -14.44
CA GLU A 161 3.54 13.03 -14.06
C GLU A 161 3.13 12.73 -12.62
N PHE A 162 3.26 11.49 -12.13
CA PHE A 162 3.01 11.14 -10.73
C PHE A 162 3.88 11.99 -9.79
N ALA A 163 5.21 11.98 -9.99
CA ALA A 163 6.12 12.79 -9.18
C ALA A 163 5.82 14.29 -9.26
N LYS A 164 5.34 14.78 -10.42
CA LYS A 164 4.96 16.18 -10.61
C LYS A 164 3.65 16.54 -9.92
N ILE A 165 2.64 15.68 -10.00
CA ILE A 165 1.33 15.90 -9.37
C ILE A 165 1.49 15.89 -7.85
N TYR A 166 2.24 14.94 -7.32
CA TYR A 166 2.47 14.79 -5.88
C TYR A 166 3.74 15.47 -5.39
N HIS A 167 4.24 16.50 -6.10
CA HIS A 167 5.57 17.07 -5.83
C HIS A 167 5.75 17.55 -4.38
N ASN A 168 4.73 18.21 -3.81
CA ASN A 168 4.73 18.65 -2.41
C ASN A 168 4.59 17.48 -1.42
N SER A 169 4.12 16.32 -1.85
CA SER A 169 3.93 15.14 -1.00
C SER A 169 5.13 14.21 -1.05
N GLY A 170 6.31 14.77 -0.77
CA GLY A 170 7.57 14.04 -0.57
C GLY A 170 8.62 14.24 -1.67
N TYR A 171 8.24 14.36 -2.95
CA TYR A 171 9.22 14.34 -4.05
C TYR A 171 10.13 15.58 -4.11
N ASP A 172 9.61 16.77 -3.82
CA ASP A 172 10.42 18.00 -3.74
C ASP A 172 11.22 18.10 -2.43
N GLU A 173 10.74 17.42 -1.38
CA GLU A 173 11.37 17.38 -0.05
C GLU A 173 12.30 16.18 0.15
N ALA A 174 12.48 15.36 -0.90
CA ALA A 174 13.30 14.16 -0.85
C ALA A 174 14.78 14.48 -0.58
N VAL A 175 15.35 13.80 0.41
CA VAL A 175 16.79 13.82 0.70
C VAL A 175 17.56 13.15 -0.44
N MET A 176 17.01 12.06 -0.97
CA MET A 176 17.60 11.27 -2.03
C MET A 176 16.49 10.61 -2.84
N ARG A 177 16.67 10.48 -4.15
CA ARG A 177 15.72 9.80 -5.05
C ARG A 177 16.40 8.64 -5.76
N ASP A 178 15.65 7.58 -6.00
CA ASP A 178 16.09 6.52 -6.91
C ASP A 178 15.97 7.02 -8.36
N ASP A 179 16.95 6.71 -9.20
CA ASP A 179 16.96 7.14 -10.60
C ASP A 179 16.06 6.26 -11.49
N SER A 180 15.77 5.02 -11.06
CA SER A 180 14.99 4.04 -11.82
C SER A 180 13.51 3.95 -11.48
N THR A 181 13.11 4.41 -10.30
CA THR A 181 11.74 4.23 -9.78
C THR A 181 11.20 5.53 -9.18
N LEU A 182 9.96 5.51 -8.69
CA LEU A 182 9.41 6.62 -7.91
C LEU A 182 9.79 6.55 -6.42
N SER A 183 10.84 5.80 -6.06
CA SER A 183 11.35 5.70 -4.69
C SER A 183 12.12 6.93 -4.25
N TYR A 184 12.07 7.25 -2.96
CA TYR A 184 12.81 8.34 -2.35
C TYR A 184 13.01 8.16 -0.84
N LEU A 185 14.00 8.86 -0.30
CA LEU A 185 14.26 8.98 1.11
C LEU A 185 13.76 10.35 1.59
N ALA A 186 12.96 10.37 2.65
CA ALA A 186 12.49 11.60 3.27
C ALA A 186 12.87 11.67 4.76
N ALA A 187 13.12 12.88 5.25
CA ALA A 187 13.53 13.14 6.63
C ALA A 187 12.51 14.07 7.32
N PRO A 188 11.30 13.61 7.68
CA PRO A 188 10.30 14.45 8.34
C PRO A 188 10.74 14.90 9.75
N SER A 189 11.57 14.11 10.43
CA SER A 189 12.20 14.46 11.71
C SER A 189 13.70 14.14 11.73
N GLU A 190 14.42 14.66 12.72
CA GLU A 190 15.84 14.31 12.93
C GLU A 190 16.03 12.87 13.42
N ASP A 191 15.04 12.29 14.11
CA ASP A 191 15.13 10.95 14.71
C ASP A 191 14.58 9.82 13.83
N VAL A 192 13.58 10.11 12.99
CA VAL A 192 12.84 9.11 12.20
C VAL A 192 12.72 9.57 10.76
N TRP A 193 13.28 8.78 9.85
CA TRP A 193 13.23 8.98 8.41
C TRP A 193 12.32 7.95 7.75
N LEU A 194 11.84 8.28 6.55
CA LEU A 194 10.97 7.41 5.75
C LEU A 194 11.72 6.92 4.51
N LEU A 195 11.85 5.60 4.39
CA LEU A 195 12.33 4.95 3.17
C LEU A 195 11.10 4.58 2.32
N MET A 196 10.78 5.43 1.34
CA MET A 196 9.59 5.31 0.50
C MET A 196 9.96 4.54 -0.78
N VAL A 197 9.55 3.26 -0.87
CA VAL A 197 9.96 2.35 -1.96
C VAL A 197 8.81 2.10 -2.92
N ASP A 198 8.94 2.62 -4.14
CA ASP A 198 8.08 2.26 -5.27
C ASP A 198 8.38 0.81 -5.68
N THR A 199 7.38 -0.04 -5.48
CA THR A 199 7.45 -1.47 -5.81
C THR A 199 6.59 -1.82 -7.01
N ALA A 200 5.84 -0.87 -7.57
CA ALA A 200 4.88 -1.13 -8.64
C ALA A 200 5.61 -1.33 -9.97
N ASP A 201 5.34 -2.44 -10.65
CA ASP A 201 5.75 -2.61 -12.05
C ASP A 201 4.65 -2.02 -12.94
N TYR A 202 4.98 -0.97 -13.69
CA TYR A 202 4.03 -0.32 -14.60
C TYR A 202 4.57 -0.14 -16.02
N GLU A 203 5.85 -0.46 -16.28
CA GLU A 203 6.49 -0.19 -17.57
C GLU A 203 5.81 -0.94 -18.73
N ASN A 204 5.37 -2.17 -18.45
CA ASN A 204 4.77 -3.04 -19.46
C ASN A 204 3.24 -2.98 -19.50
N ASN A 205 2.59 -2.19 -18.63
CA ASN A 205 1.13 -2.11 -18.52
C ASN A 205 0.45 -1.81 -19.86
N LYS A 206 0.99 -0.85 -20.62
CA LYS A 206 0.47 -0.49 -21.95
C LYS A 206 0.62 -1.60 -22.98
N ARG A 207 1.71 -2.37 -22.89
CA ARG A 207 1.99 -3.49 -23.79
C ARG A 207 1.09 -4.68 -23.50
N TYR A 208 0.84 -4.97 -22.23
CA TYR A 208 -0.04 -6.06 -21.80
C TYR A 208 -1.52 -5.72 -21.90
N GLY A 209 -1.86 -4.43 -21.85
CA GLY A 209 -3.25 -3.96 -21.86
C GLY A 209 -3.97 -4.18 -20.52
N ALA A 210 -3.23 -4.53 -19.47
CA ALA A 210 -3.66 -4.66 -18.09
C ALA A 210 -2.56 -4.11 -17.16
N PRO A 211 -2.90 -3.61 -15.95
CA PRO A 211 -1.90 -3.33 -14.93
C PRO A 211 -1.27 -4.64 -14.45
N GLU A 212 0.05 -4.66 -14.32
CA GLU A 212 0.76 -5.69 -13.57
C GLU A 212 0.34 -5.65 -12.10
N THR A 213 0.38 -6.80 -11.43
CA THR A 213 0.01 -6.92 -10.01
C THR A 213 1.19 -7.33 -9.14
N ASN A 214 2.34 -7.65 -9.73
CA ASN A 214 3.50 -8.09 -8.99
C ASN A 214 4.33 -6.88 -8.52
N GLY A 215 4.89 -7.02 -7.33
CA GLY A 215 5.82 -6.05 -6.76
C GLY A 215 7.27 -6.45 -6.97
N TYR A 216 8.12 -5.50 -7.34
CA TYR A 216 9.54 -5.75 -7.62
C TYR A 216 10.44 -4.69 -6.98
N ILE A 217 11.65 -5.12 -6.60
CA ILE A 217 12.76 -4.23 -6.27
C ILE A 217 13.94 -4.65 -7.16
N SER A 218 14.42 -3.74 -8.00
CA SER A 218 15.54 -4.03 -8.90
C SER A 218 16.87 -4.07 -8.15
N THR A 219 17.93 -4.55 -8.82
CA THR A 219 19.28 -4.55 -8.22
C THR A 219 19.79 -3.13 -7.99
N GLU A 220 19.46 -2.20 -8.89
CA GLU A 220 19.77 -0.78 -8.80
C GLU A 220 19.05 -0.14 -7.61
N THR A 221 17.74 -0.38 -7.46
CA THR A 221 16.98 0.11 -6.31
C THR A 221 17.48 -0.49 -4.99
N PHE A 222 17.91 -1.76 -4.94
CA PHE A 222 18.55 -2.32 -3.74
C PHE A 222 19.87 -1.63 -3.37
N ALA A 223 20.69 -1.26 -4.37
CA ALA A 223 21.91 -0.52 -4.13
C ALA A 223 21.59 0.89 -3.57
N TRP A 224 20.61 1.57 -4.17
CA TRP A 224 20.12 2.86 -3.70
C TRP A 224 19.54 2.80 -2.27
N ILE A 225 18.78 1.75 -1.94
CA ILE A 225 18.28 1.49 -0.58
C ILE A 225 19.45 1.40 0.41
N GLN A 226 20.53 0.69 0.07
CA GLN A 226 21.71 0.59 0.95
C GLN A 226 22.36 1.97 1.16
N GLU A 227 22.45 2.81 0.12
CA GLU A 227 22.95 4.19 0.26
C GLU A 227 22.06 5.03 1.20
N CYS A 228 20.74 4.88 1.10
CA CYS A 228 19.79 5.54 1.99
C CYS A 228 19.97 5.10 3.46
N ILE A 229 20.14 3.80 3.67
CA ILE A 229 20.42 3.21 5.00
C ILE A 229 21.71 3.77 5.57
N ASP A 230 22.79 3.80 4.78
CA ASP A 230 24.08 4.30 5.23
C ASP A 230 24.01 5.79 5.60
N LEU A 231 23.25 6.57 4.82
CA LEU A 231 23.01 7.99 5.11
C LEU A 231 22.21 8.18 6.40
N ALA A 232 21.09 7.48 6.58
CA ALA A 232 20.28 7.57 7.80
C ALA A 232 21.10 7.19 9.04
N LYS A 233 21.89 6.10 8.97
CA LYS A 233 22.79 5.66 10.05
C LYS A 233 23.83 6.71 10.41
N LYS A 234 24.40 7.40 9.42
CA LYS A 234 25.34 8.50 9.65
C LYS A 234 24.69 9.66 10.42
N HIS A 235 23.41 9.90 10.20
CA HIS A 235 22.63 10.91 10.90
C HIS A 235 21.98 10.41 12.20
N GLY A 236 22.14 9.13 12.54
CA GLY A 236 21.54 8.53 13.73
C GLY A 236 20.00 8.42 13.65
N ALA A 237 19.43 8.45 12.45
CA ALA A 237 17.99 8.36 12.24
C ALA A 237 17.52 6.90 12.09
N GLU A 238 16.43 6.54 12.75
CA GLU A 238 15.70 5.30 12.55
C GLU A 238 14.92 5.37 11.23
N LEU A 239 14.91 4.28 10.45
CA LEU A 239 14.16 4.20 9.20
C LEU A 239 12.87 3.41 9.37
N VAL A 240 11.74 4.03 9.03
CA VAL A 240 10.48 3.34 8.75
C VAL A 240 10.38 3.14 7.25
N THR A 241 10.27 1.89 6.82
CA THR A 241 10.13 1.56 5.39
C THR A 241 8.66 1.57 5.00
N VAL A 242 8.37 2.05 3.80
CA VAL A 242 7.03 2.09 3.22
C VAL A 242 7.08 1.47 1.84
N THR A 243 6.28 0.43 1.63
CA THR A 243 6.11 -0.24 0.34
C THR A 243 4.63 -0.34 0.02
N HIS A 244 4.25 -0.47 -1.24
CA HIS A 244 2.86 -0.81 -1.57
C HIS A 244 2.61 -2.31 -1.40
N HIS A 245 3.40 -3.12 -2.10
CA HIS A 245 3.40 -4.58 -1.98
C HIS A 245 3.96 -5.01 -0.62
N ASN A 246 3.56 -6.21 -0.17
CA ASN A 246 3.97 -6.69 1.15
C ASN A 246 5.43 -7.13 1.15
N LEU A 247 6.14 -6.84 2.25
CA LEU A 247 7.47 -7.33 2.51
C LEU A 247 7.43 -8.81 2.95
N LEU A 248 6.43 -9.21 3.74
CA LEU A 248 6.25 -10.57 4.23
C LEU A 248 4.96 -11.20 3.66
N ASP A 249 4.89 -12.52 3.69
CA ASP A 249 3.67 -13.24 3.30
C ASP A 249 2.58 -13.05 4.37
N HIS A 250 1.55 -12.26 4.07
CA HIS A 250 0.36 -12.07 4.94
C HIS A 250 -0.72 -13.15 4.75
N SER A 251 -0.49 -14.07 3.82
CA SER A 251 -1.33 -15.23 3.55
C SER A 251 -0.46 -16.37 3.02
N GLU A 252 -0.66 -17.59 3.51
CA GLU A 252 -0.02 -18.77 2.91
C GLU A 252 -0.60 -19.13 1.53
N LEU A 253 -1.76 -18.55 1.19
CA LEU A 253 -2.51 -18.84 -0.04
C LEU A 253 -2.39 -17.72 -1.08
N LEU A 254 -2.15 -16.49 -0.64
CA LEU A 254 -2.12 -15.28 -1.48
C LEU A 254 -0.75 -14.61 -1.34
N THR A 255 0.28 -15.21 -1.93
CA THR A 255 1.65 -14.66 -1.94
C THR A 255 2.02 -14.07 -3.30
N LYS A 256 1.75 -14.80 -4.38
CA LYS A 256 2.06 -14.38 -5.74
C LYS A 256 1.21 -13.16 -6.13
N GLY A 257 1.88 -12.09 -6.55
CA GLY A 257 1.22 -10.84 -6.90
C GLY A 257 0.76 -10.02 -5.69
N PHE A 258 1.19 -10.37 -4.47
CA PHE A 258 0.91 -9.60 -3.25
C PHE A 258 2.20 -9.25 -2.51
N THR A 259 3.03 -10.27 -2.30
CA THR A 259 4.36 -10.12 -1.70
C THR A 259 5.38 -9.71 -2.77
N ILE A 260 6.31 -8.83 -2.40
CA ILE A 260 7.44 -8.41 -3.24
C ILE A 260 8.21 -9.66 -3.70
N VAL A 261 8.54 -9.73 -4.99
CA VAL A 261 9.19 -10.90 -5.60
C VAL A 261 10.58 -11.14 -5.00
N GLN A 262 11.31 -10.08 -4.66
CA GLN A 262 12.62 -10.12 -3.98
C GLN A 262 12.50 -9.97 -2.44
N ASN A 263 11.41 -10.46 -1.84
CA ASN A 263 11.18 -10.28 -0.40
C ASN A 263 12.30 -10.81 0.49
N LYS A 264 12.88 -11.98 0.19
CA LYS A 264 13.95 -12.59 1.00
C LYS A 264 15.19 -11.72 1.02
N GLU A 265 15.56 -11.16 -0.13
CA GLU A 265 16.66 -10.22 -0.27
C GLU A 265 16.38 -8.93 0.51
N ALA A 266 15.16 -8.39 0.42
CA ALA A 266 14.76 -7.19 1.17
C ALA A 266 14.75 -7.42 2.69
N VAL A 267 14.13 -8.49 3.17
CA VAL A 267 14.10 -8.89 4.59
C VAL A 267 15.52 -9.08 5.12
N SER A 268 16.38 -9.76 4.37
CA SER A 268 17.79 -9.95 4.75
C SER A 268 18.53 -8.60 4.87
N LEU A 269 18.35 -7.71 3.89
CA LEU A 269 18.97 -6.38 3.88
C LEU A 269 18.49 -5.51 5.04
N PHE A 270 17.18 -5.48 5.29
CA PHE A 270 16.56 -4.66 6.33
C PHE A 270 16.97 -5.15 7.72
N ALA A 271 16.95 -6.47 7.95
CA ALA A 271 17.29 -7.06 9.24
C ALA A 271 18.75 -6.82 9.60
N LYS A 272 19.67 -7.02 8.64
CA LYS A 272 21.09 -6.74 8.82
C LYS A 272 21.37 -5.27 9.15
N ASN A 273 20.47 -4.38 8.76
CA ASN A 273 20.62 -2.94 8.93
C ASN A 273 19.74 -2.33 10.03
N ASP A 274 19.10 -3.16 10.86
CA ASP A 274 18.25 -2.75 11.98
C ASP A 274 16.98 -1.98 11.58
N LEU A 275 16.46 -2.19 10.37
CA LEU A 275 15.17 -1.65 9.92
C LEU A 275 14.05 -2.54 10.45
N ALA A 276 13.39 -2.11 11.53
CA ALA A 276 12.44 -2.95 12.26
C ALA A 276 11.01 -2.93 11.72
N LEU A 277 10.60 -1.88 10.99
CA LEU A 277 9.20 -1.69 10.58
C LEU A 277 9.08 -1.39 9.08
N ASN A 278 8.25 -2.20 8.41
CA ASN A 278 7.69 -1.93 7.10
C ASN A 278 6.19 -1.66 7.21
N LEU A 279 5.72 -0.61 6.54
CA LEU A 279 4.31 -0.29 6.38
C LEU A 279 3.90 -0.60 4.94
N SER A 280 2.97 -1.53 4.77
CA SER A 280 2.48 -1.97 3.45
C SER A 280 0.95 -1.91 3.32
N GLY A 281 0.46 -2.23 2.11
CA GLY A 281 -0.96 -2.29 1.74
C GLY A 281 -1.23 -3.46 0.79
N HIS A 282 -1.96 -3.19 -0.31
CA HIS A 282 -2.17 -4.06 -1.48
C HIS A 282 -3.05 -5.30 -1.25
N VAL A 283 -2.79 -6.07 -0.18
CA VAL A 283 -3.58 -7.25 0.19
C VAL A 283 -4.95 -6.89 0.78
N HIS A 284 -5.19 -5.60 1.06
CA HIS A 284 -6.41 -4.99 1.62
C HIS A 284 -6.88 -5.48 3.01
N ILE A 285 -6.28 -6.53 3.56
CA ILE A 285 -6.56 -7.02 4.90
C ILE A 285 -5.73 -6.28 5.94
N GLN A 286 -6.25 -6.14 7.16
CA GLN A 286 -5.45 -5.72 8.30
C GLN A 286 -4.72 -6.94 8.88
N ASP A 287 -3.40 -6.99 8.73
CA ASP A 287 -2.58 -8.10 9.22
C ASP A 287 -1.16 -7.64 9.59
N ILE A 288 -0.61 -8.17 10.67
CA ILE A 288 0.77 -7.87 11.12
C ILE A 288 1.60 -9.15 11.06
N ARG A 289 2.68 -9.17 10.28
CA ARG A 289 3.63 -10.28 10.22
C ARG A 289 4.97 -9.86 10.79
N SER A 290 5.73 -10.85 11.21
CA SER A 290 7.09 -10.64 11.66
C SER A 290 7.98 -11.80 11.26
N GLU A 291 9.22 -11.51 10.91
CA GLU A 291 10.27 -12.50 10.67
C GLU A 291 11.53 -12.10 11.42
N THR A 292 12.18 -13.08 12.06
CA THR A 292 13.50 -12.88 12.67
C THR A 292 14.59 -13.36 11.73
N SER A 293 15.47 -12.45 11.32
CA SER A 293 16.61 -12.69 10.46
C SER A 293 17.82 -11.93 11.03
N HIS A 294 19.03 -12.48 10.95
CA HIS A 294 20.24 -11.84 11.49
C HIS A 294 20.11 -11.34 12.95
N ASP A 295 19.44 -12.12 13.82
CA ASP A 295 19.14 -11.78 15.22
C ASP A 295 18.28 -10.51 15.43
N ARG A 296 17.68 -9.99 14.36
CA ARG A 296 16.76 -8.85 14.37
C ARG A 296 15.39 -9.27 13.88
N THR A 297 14.34 -8.68 14.45
CA THR A 297 12.96 -8.93 14.03
C THR A 297 12.50 -7.77 13.17
N ILE A 298 12.00 -8.08 11.97
CA ILE A 298 11.30 -7.13 11.11
C ILE A 298 9.81 -7.39 11.25
N TYR A 299 9.04 -6.32 11.35
CA TYR A 299 7.60 -6.34 11.30
C TYR A 299 7.12 -5.75 9.98
N ASP A 300 6.20 -6.45 9.31
CA ASP A 300 5.45 -5.92 8.17
C ASP A 300 4.00 -5.72 8.60
N VAL A 301 3.54 -4.48 8.50
CA VAL A 301 2.17 -4.11 8.83
C VAL A 301 1.43 -3.81 7.55
N ALA A 302 0.63 -4.77 7.10
CA ALA A 302 -0.33 -4.57 6.02
C ALA A 302 -1.58 -3.90 6.63
N THR A 303 -1.73 -2.60 6.40
CA THR A 303 -2.93 -1.87 6.82
C THR A 303 -4.07 -2.17 5.85
N SER A 304 -5.28 -2.40 6.37
CA SER A 304 -6.43 -2.69 5.51
C SER A 304 -6.75 -1.55 4.55
N SER A 305 -7.33 -1.87 3.39
CA SER A 305 -7.75 -0.87 2.41
C SER A 305 -8.77 0.10 2.99
N MET A 306 -8.52 1.40 2.80
CA MET A 306 -9.49 2.43 3.20
C MET A 306 -10.77 2.37 2.36
N ALA A 307 -10.72 1.85 1.13
CA ALA A 307 -11.90 1.69 0.28
C ALA A 307 -12.87 0.59 0.76
N MET A 308 -12.51 -0.20 1.77
CA MET A 308 -13.27 -1.37 2.23
C MET A 308 -13.58 -1.30 3.72
N TYR A 309 -14.62 -2.03 4.16
CA TYR A 309 -14.93 -2.10 5.59
C TYR A 309 -13.72 -2.68 6.35
N PRO A 310 -13.25 -2.01 7.42
CA PRO A 310 -13.97 -1.02 8.22
C PRO A 310 -13.52 0.46 8.04
N GLN A 311 -12.92 0.80 6.90
CA GLN A 311 -12.31 2.11 6.62
C GLN A 311 -11.23 2.43 7.67
N GLN A 312 -10.21 1.57 7.75
CA GLN A 312 -9.14 1.64 8.73
C GLN A 312 -7.90 2.35 8.16
N TYR A 313 -7.11 2.95 9.05
CA TYR A 313 -5.76 3.45 8.80
C TYR A 313 -4.87 3.16 10.01
N GLY A 314 -3.56 3.13 9.79
CA GLY A 314 -2.56 2.94 10.82
C GLY A 314 -2.21 4.24 11.54
N VAL A 315 -2.04 4.19 12.86
CA VAL A 315 -1.46 5.26 13.67
C VAL A 315 -0.18 4.73 14.29
N ILE A 316 0.94 5.25 13.81
CA ILE A 316 2.28 4.94 14.31
C ILE A 316 2.70 6.08 15.23
N ASN A 317 3.16 5.74 16.44
CA ASN A 317 3.78 6.73 17.32
C ASN A 317 5.22 6.31 17.59
N TYR A 318 6.14 7.23 17.33
CA TYR A 318 7.49 7.19 17.82
C TYR A 318 7.58 7.96 19.13
N ALA A 319 8.19 7.35 20.13
CA ALA A 319 8.52 8.02 21.39
C ALA A 319 10.02 7.83 21.67
N PRO A 320 10.79 8.93 21.84
CA PRO A 320 12.21 8.84 22.13
C PRO A 320 12.50 7.98 23.36
N ASN A 321 13.49 7.09 23.28
CA ASN A 321 13.89 6.13 24.32
C ASN A 321 12.83 5.05 24.62
N LYS A 322 11.83 4.88 23.75
CA LYS A 322 10.79 3.85 23.88
C LYS A 322 10.60 3.05 22.60
N GLY A 323 10.78 3.68 21.43
CA GLY A 323 10.63 3.05 20.12
C GLY A 323 9.29 3.37 19.47
N LEU A 324 8.81 2.44 18.65
CA LEU A 324 7.63 2.59 17.80
C LEU A 324 6.44 1.80 18.36
N SER A 325 5.25 2.35 18.17
CA SER A 325 3.98 1.66 18.42
C SER A 325 3.08 1.83 17.20
N TYR A 326 2.27 0.82 16.89
CA TYR A 326 1.24 0.88 15.86
C TYR A 326 -0.12 0.53 16.48
N LYS A 327 -1.16 1.23 16.06
CA LYS A 327 -2.54 0.81 16.26
C LYS A 327 -3.41 1.16 15.07
N THR A 328 -4.45 0.37 14.83
CA THR A 328 -5.48 0.76 13.85
C THR A 328 -6.41 1.84 14.40
N GLN A 329 -6.87 2.71 13.51
CA GLN A 329 -7.96 3.67 13.75
C GLN A 329 -8.93 3.64 12.56
N ARG A 330 -10.17 4.09 12.77
CA ARG A 330 -11.22 4.10 11.74
C ARG A 330 -11.58 5.51 11.33
N VAL A 331 -11.91 5.69 10.06
CA VAL A 331 -12.51 6.93 9.55
C VAL A 331 -13.94 7.05 10.07
N ASP A 332 -14.28 8.19 10.69
CA ASP A 332 -15.65 8.46 11.13
C ASP A 332 -16.44 9.21 10.05
N VAL A 333 -16.81 8.48 8.99
CA VAL A 333 -17.63 9.01 7.89
C VAL A 333 -18.97 9.56 8.39
N GLY A 334 -19.55 8.97 9.44
CA GLY A 334 -20.80 9.46 10.03
C GLY A 334 -20.65 10.83 10.69
N LYS A 335 -19.54 11.07 11.39
CA LYS A 335 -19.21 12.39 11.95
C LYS A 335 -19.00 13.41 10.84
N TYR A 336 -18.27 13.07 9.79
CA TYR A 336 -18.11 13.95 8.62
C TYR A 336 -19.46 14.26 7.95
N ALA A 337 -20.29 13.24 7.69
CA ALA A 337 -21.61 13.40 7.09
C ALA A 337 -22.50 14.36 7.90
N ARG A 338 -22.47 14.27 9.24
CA ARG A 338 -23.16 15.23 10.12
C ARG A 338 -22.60 16.64 10.00
N LYS A 339 -21.27 16.78 9.96
CA LYS A 339 -20.58 18.08 9.81
C LYS A 339 -21.00 18.81 8.54
N ILE A 340 -21.13 18.10 7.42
CA ILE A 340 -21.58 18.67 6.14
C ILE A 340 -23.11 18.73 5.98
N ASN A 341 -23.86 18.45 7.05
CA ASN A 341 -25.33 18.41 7.05
C ASN A 341 -25.94 17.45 6.01
N SER A 342 -25.25 16.35 5.68
CA SER A 342 -25.74 15.33 4.76
C SER A 342 -27.10 14.78 5.22
N LYS A 343 -27.95 14.48 4.24
CA LYS A 343 -29.27 13.86 4.44
C LYS A 343 -29.29 12.39 4.03
N ASP A 344 -28.16 11.87 3.54
CA ASP A 344 -28.06 10.46 3.16
C ASP A 344 -28.01 9.59 4.43
N PRO A 345 -29.01 8.72 4.66
CA PRO A 345 -29.03 7.85 5.83
C PRO A 345 -27.86 6.85 5.84
N ASN A 346 -27.35 6.43 4.69
CA ASN A 346 -26.19 5.55 4.61
C ASN A 346 -24.95 6.28 5.12
N LEU A 347 -24.72 7.53 4.71
CA LEU A 347 -23.58 8.31 5.22
C LEU A 347 -23.71 8.63 6.71
N LEU A 348 -24.92 8.96 7.19
CA LEU A 348 -25.15 9.23 8.62
C LEU A 348 -24.94 7.99 9.50
N GLY A 349 -25.27 6.81 8.98
CA GLY A 349 -25.10 5.49 9.59
C GLY A 349 -23.95 4.67 8.98
N PHE A 350 -22.89 5.32 8.48
CA PHE A 350 -21.96 4.70 7.53
C PHE A 350 -21.29 3.42 8.03
N GLN A 351 -20.90 3.34 9.30
CA GLN A 351 -20.26 2.13 9.83
C GLN A 351 -21.18 0.91 9.77
N GLN A 352 -22.51 1.08 9.95
CA GLN A 352 -23.47 -0.01 9.81
C GLN A 352 -23.71 -0.36 8.34
N TYR A 353 -23.85 0.66 7.49
CA TYR A 353 -23.98 0.49 6.05
C TYR A 353 -22.78 -0.25 5.46
N SER A 354 -21.57 0.21 5.76
CA SER A 354 -20.31 -0.33 5.25
C SER A 354 -20.12 -1.79 5.68
N LYS A 355 -20.42 -2.10 6.95
CA LYS A 355 -20.41 -3.48 7.45
C LYS A 355 -21.39 -4.35 6.66
N ALA A 356 -22.63 -3.90 6.47
CA ALA A 356 -23.64 -4.66 5.72
C ALA A 356 -23.26 -4.85 4.25
N TYR A 357 -22.69 -3.82 3.61
CA TYR A 357 -22.20 -3.88 2.23
C TYR A 357 -21.11 -4.95 2.08
N PHE A 358 -20.09 -4.91 2.94
CA PHE A 358 -18.99 -5.88 2.89
C PHE A 358 -19.44 -7.31 3.24
N GLY A 359 -20.34 -7.44 4.22
CA GLY A 359 -20.92 -8.74 4.58
C GLY A 359 -21.70 -9.35 3.42
N GLN A 360 -22.59 -8.57 2.79
CA GLN A 360 -23.33 -9.00 1.61
C GLN A 360 -22.40 -9.35 0.44
N PHE A 361 -21.36 -8.56 0.20
CA PHE A 361 -20.35 -8.85 -0.83
C PHE A 361 -19.68 -10.21 -0.57
N SER A 362 -19.15 -10.43 0.64
CA SER A 362 -18.47 -11.67 1.02
C SER A 362 -19.39 -12.88 0.91
N TYR A 363 -20.62 -12.76 1.45
CA TYR A 363 -21.65 -13.79 1.35
C TYR A 363 -21.97 -14.11 -0.11
N THR A 364 -22.28 -13.10 -0.93
CA THR A 364 -22.70 -13.29 -2.34
C THR A 364 -21.59 -13.88 -3.19
N LYS A 365 -20.33 -13.49 -2.94
CA LYS A 365 -19.18 -14.05 -3.62
C LYS A 365 -19.01 -15.54 -3.32
N ALA A 366 -19.03 -15.91 -2.04
CA ALA A 366 -18.96 -17.30 -1.61
C ALA A 366 -20.12 -18.14 -2.15
N LEU A 367 -21.33 -17.59 -2.05
CA LEU A 367 -22.57 -18.20 -2.54
C LEU A 367 -22.47 -18.49 -4.05
N SER A 368 -22.02 -17.50 -4.83
CA SER A 368 -21.88 -17.64 -6.29
C SER A 368 -20.83 -18.69 -6.67
N ASP A 369 -19.66 -18.64 -6.03
CA ASP A 369 -18.57 -19.58 -6.31
C ASP A 369 -18.97 -21.01 -5.94
N LEU A 370 -19.64 -21.21 -4.80
CA LEU A 370 -20.17 -22.52 -4.38
C LEU A 370 -21.29 -23.02 -5.31
N PHE A 371 -22.24 -22.17 -5.69
CA PHE A 371 -23.32 -22.57 -6.61
C PHE A 371 -22.78 -23.00 -7.97
N LEU A 372 -21.75 -22.32 -8.49
CA LEU A 372 -21.14 -22.66 -9.76
C LEU A 372 -20.47 -24.05 -9.74
N THR A 373 -20.09 -24.58 -8.57
CA THR A 373 -19.56 -25.94 -8.46
C THR A 373 -20.62 -27.01 -8.69
N GLY A 374 -21.89 -26.73 -8.38
CA GLY A 374 -23.00 -27.70 -8.43
C GLY A 374 -22.86 -28.88 -7.46
N LYS A 375 -21.98 -28.80 -6.45
CA LYS A 375 -21.65 -29.94 -5.56
C LYS A 375 -22.51 -30.05 -4.30
N TYR A 376 -23.15 -28.95 -3.88
CA TYR A 376 -23.78 -28.82 -2.56
C TYR A 376 -25.26 -28.48 -2.70
N ASP A 377 -26.06 -28.92 -1.73
CA ASP A 377 -27.47 -28.52 -1.64
C ASP A 377 -27.60 -27.00 -1.38
N PRO A 378 -28.64 -26.34 -1.90
CA PRO A 378 -28.79 -24.88 -1.75
C PRO A 378 -28.75 -24.39 -0.30
N ASP A 379 -29.39 -25.11 0.62
CA ASP A 379 -29.40 -24.75 2.05
C ASP A 379 -27.99 -24.85 2.67
N ASP A 380 -27.21 -25.86 2.27
CA ASP A 380 -25.81 -26.01 2.71
C ASP A 380 -24.93 -24.89 2.14
N VAL A 381 -25.14 -24.50 0.88
CA VAL A 381 -24.44 -23.37 0.24
C VAL A 381 -24.69 -22.06 0.98
N GLU A 382 -25.93 -21.81 1.43
CA GLU A 382 -26.24 -20.63 2.23
C GLU A 382 -25.51 -20.64 3.59
N GLU A 383 -25.47 -21.77 4.28
CA GLU A 383 -24.77 -21.89 5.56
C GLU A 383 -23.25 -21.72 5.41
N MET A 384 -22.66 -22.33 4.37
CA MET A 384 -21.24 -22.17 4.03
C MET A 384 -20.90 -20.70 3.70
N ALA A 385 -21.75 -20.02 2.94
CA ALA A 385 -21.57 -18.60 2.60
C ALA A 385 -21.66 -17.69 3.84
N LYS A 386 -22.56 -17.97 4.80
CA LYS A 386 -22.62 -17.24 6.09
C LYS A 386 -21.34 -17.41 6.91
N THR A 387 -20.77 -18.62 6.93
CA THR A 387 -19.46 -18.85 7.57
C THR A 387 -18.36 -18.03 6.87
N MET A 388 -18.33 -17.99 5.54
CA MET A 388 -17.36 -17.19 4.80
C MET A 388 -17.48 -15.70 5.12
N GLU A 389 -18.70 -15.15 5.18
CA GLU A 389 -18.97 -13.77 5.60
C GLU A 389 -18.34 -13.47 6.96
N GLN A 390 -18.62 -14.31 7.96
CA GLN A 390 -18.10 -14.14 9.32
C GLN A 390 -16.56 -14.20 9.37
N VAL A 391 -15.97 -15.13 8.63
CA VAL A 391 -14.51 -15.32 8.56
C VAL A 391 -13.84 -14.13 7.87
N ASN A 392 -14.42 -13.62 6.76
CA ASN A 392 -13.91 -12.45 6.06
C ASN A 392 -13.93 -11.18 6.91
N PHE A 393 -14.93 -10.98 7.77
CA PHE A 393 -14.88 -9.86 8.71
C PHE A 393 -13.64 -9.93 9.60
N ALA A 394 -13.28 -11.11 10.12
CA ALA A 394 -12.11 -11.25 10.97
C ALA A 394 -10.79 -11.02 10.21
N TYR A 395 -10.76 -11.38 8.93
CA TYR A 395 -9.57 -11.27 8.10
C TYR A 395 -9.32 -9.84 7.65
N PHE A 396 -10.32 -9.19 7.05
CA PHE A 396 -10.19 -7.84 6.52
C PHE A 396 -10.05 -6.78 7.61
N THR A 397 -10.71 -6.95 8.76
CA THR A 397 -10.64 -5.96 9.86
C THR A 397 -9.49 -6.20 10.84
N GLY A 398 -8.84 -7.38 10.79
CA GLY A 398 -7.91 -7.85 11.82
C GLY A 398 -8.57 -8.22 13.16
N ASP A 399 -9.88 -7.96 13.34
CA ASP A 399 -10.60 -8.19 14.59
C ASP A 399 -11.05 -9.64 14.74
N LYS A 400 -10.24 -10.45 15.43
CA LYS A 400 -10.51 -11.88 15.60
C LYS A 400 -11.75 -12.20 16.44
N ARG A 401 -12.39 -11.20 17.08
CA ARG A 401 -13.67 -11.43 17.78
C ARG A 401 -14.79 -11.88 16.83
N PHE A 402 -14.68 -11.57 15.53
CA PHE A 402 -15.59 -12.10 14.52
C PHE A 402 -15.53 -13.63 14.39
N LEU A 403 -14.42 -14.28 14.79
CA LEU A 403 -14.29 -15.74 14.76
C LEU A 403 -14.91 -16.45 15.97
N ASN A 404 -15.45 -15.71 16.94
CA ASN A 404 -16.05 -16.30 18.14
C ASN A 404 -17.18 -17.26 17.77
N GLY A 405 -16.99 -18.55 18.05
CA GLY A 405 -17.99 -19.59 17.81
C GLY A 405 -18.08 -20.07 16.36
N VAL A 406 -17.21 -19.61 15.45
CA VAL A 406 -17.25 -20.01 14.02
C VAL A 406 -17.18 -21.53 13.84
N GLU A 407 -16.35 -22.20 14.65
CA GLU A 407 -16.15 -23.65 14.62
C GLU A 407 -17.41 -24.45 14.99
N LYS A 408 -18.40 -23.80 15.60
CA LYS A 408 -19.68 -24.40 16.01
C LYS A 408 -20.80 -24.14 15.00
N THR A 409 -20.54 -23.37 13.95
CA THR A 409 -21.54 -23.06 12.92
C THR A 409 -21.77 -24.26 12.00
N PRO A 410 -23.00 -24.48 11.49
CA PRO A 410 -23.27 -25.53 10.50
C PRO A 410 -22.39 -25.39 9.26
N GLY A 411 -22.26 -24.17 8.74
CA GLY A 411 -21.42 -23.87 7.57
C GLY A 411 -19.96 -24.25 7.75
N TYR A 412 -19.36 -24.04 8.93
CA TYR A 412 -17.99 -24.47 9.18
C TYR A 412 -17.85 -25.99 9.11
N ALA A 413 -18.78 -26.75 9.72
CA ALA A 413 -18.76 -28.21 9.64
C ALA A 413 -18.93 -28.74 8.20
N LEU A 414 -19.61 -27.98 7.33
CA LEU A 414 -19.71 -28.27 5.90
C LEU A 414 -18.39 -27.98 5.17
N TRP A 415 -17.75 -26.83 5.46
CA TRP A 415 -16.41 -26.50 4.93
C TRP A 415 -15.36 -27.56 5.30
N GLN A 416 -15.39 -28.10 6.53
CA GLN A 416 -14.47 -29.17 6.94
C GLN A 416 -14.67 -30.50 6.18
N LYS A 417 -15.83 -30.70 5.55
CA LYS A 417 -16.12 -31.86 4.70
C LYS A 417 -15.93 -31.55 3.22
N ALA A 418 -15.73 -30.29 2.85
CA ALA A 418 -15.49 -29.88 1.47
C ALA A 418 -14.05 -30.27 1.08
N ASP A 419 -13.92 -31.04 0.00
CA ASP A 419 -12.64 -31.63 -0.41
C ASP A 419 -11.64 -30.58 -0.92
N GLY A 420 -10.75 -30.12 -0.03
CA GLY A 420 -9.46 -29.51 -0.38
C GLY A 420 -9.51 -28.27 -1.29
N GLU A 421 -10.65 -27.59 -1.38
CA GLU A 421 -10.81 -26.40 -2.21
C GLU A 421 -10.06 -25.21 -1.58
N PHE A 422 -9.61 -24.28 -2.43
CA PHE A 422 -8.94 -23.05 -1.99
C PHE A 422 -9.72 -22.32 -0.88
N MET A 423 -11.05 -22.25 -1.00
CA MET A 423 -11.92 -21.59 -0.02
C MET A 423 -11.91 -22.28 1.35
N THR A 424 -11.84 -23.63 1.39
CA THR A 424 -11.70 -24.38 2.65
C THR A 424 -10.36 -24.05 3.31
N GLN A 425 -9.27 -24.11 2.55
CA GLN A 425 -7.93 -23.79 3.07
C GLN A 425 -7.85 -22.34 3.57
N TYR A 426 -8.52 -21.42 2.88
CA TYR A 426 -8.60 -20.01 3.25
C TYR A 426 -9.34 -19.83 4.58
N ILE A 427 -10.48 -20.49 4.76
CA ILE A 427 -11.22 -20.45 6.03
C ILE A 427 -10.38 -21.07 7.16
N ASP A 428 -9.78 -22.23 6.93
CA ASP A 428 -8.97 -22.94 7.92
C ASP A 428 -7.77 -22.10 8.36
N TYR A 429 -7.09 -21.47 7.40
CA TYR A 429 -5.99 -20.55 7.67
C TYR A 429 -6.41 -19.42 8.61
N ILE A 430 -7.54 -18.77 8.34
CA ILE A 430 -8.01 -17.64 9.16
C ILE A 430 -8.43 -18.11 10.55
N VAL A 431 -9.15 -19.23 10.64
CA VAL A 431 -9.62 -19.79 11.92
C VAL A 431 -8.44 -20.29 12.78
N ALA A 432 -7.41 -20.87 12.18
CA ALA A 432 -6.20 -21.28 12.88
C ALA A 432 -5.47 -20.10 13.55
N HIS A 433 -5.60 -18.89 13.01
CA HIS A 433 -4.99 -17.66 13.52
C HIS A 433 -5.92 -16.82 14.41
N LYS A 434 -6.99 -17.39 14.96
CA LYS A 434 -8.01 -16.65 15.76
C LYS A 434 -7.50 -15.98 17.05
N THR A 435 -6.30 -16.29 17.51
CA THR A 435 -5.67 -15.65 18.70
C THR A 435 -4.61 -14.61 18.35
N LYS A 436 -4.30 -14.43 17.07
CA LYS A 436 -3.31 -13.46 16.59
C LYS A 436 -3.83 -12.02 16.81
N ASN A 437 -2.94 -11.12 17.21
CA ASN A 437 -3.25 -9.69 17.29
C ASN A 437 -2.74 -8.98 16.03
N ASP A 438 -3.66 -8.42 15.25
CA ASP A 438 -3.36 -7.65 14.04
C ASP A 438 -3.69 -6.17 14.18
N LEU A 439 -4.13 -5.74 15.37
CA LEU A 439 -4.67 -4.40 15.60
C LEU A 439 -3.69 -3.45 16.28
N THR A 440 -2.69 -3.99 16.98
CA THR A 440 -1.66 -3.22 17.70
C THR A 440 -0.31 -3.92 17.66
N LEU A 441 0.76 -3.14 17.68
CA LEU A 441 2.14 -3.62 17.74
C LEU A 441 2.99 -2.63 18.57
N GLU A 442 3.96 -3.16 19.30
CA GLU A 442 4.96 -2.38 20.04
C GLU A 442 6.34 -2.90 19.62
N ILE A 443 7.22 -1.99 19.21
CA ILE A 443 8.60 -2.26 18.80
C ILE A 443 9.50 -1.42 19.70
N PRO A 444 10.12 -2.01 20.73
CA PRO A 444 10.99 -1.27 21.63
C PRO A 444 12.24 -0.79 20.88
N GLU A 445 12.75 0.37 21.29
CA GLU A 445 14.06 0.84 20.85
C GLU A 445 15.15 -0.13 21.33
N ASN A 446 16.15 -0.38 20.48
CA ASN A 446 17.21 -1.37 20.73
C ASN A 446 18.29 -0.90 21.70
#